data_AF-A0A433Y622-F1
#
_entry.id   AF-A0A433Y622-F1
#
_cell.length_a   1.000
_cell.length_b   1.000
_cell.length_c   1.000
_cell.angle_alpha   90.00
_cell.angle_beta   90.00
_cell.angle_gamma   90.00
#
_symmetry.space_group_name_H-M   'P 1'
#
loop_
_entity.id
_entity.type
_entity.pdbx_description
1 polymer ?
#
loop_
_entity_poly.entity_id
_entity_poly.type
_entity_poly.pdbx_seq_one_letter_code
_entity_poly.pdbx_strand_id
1 'polypeptide(L)'
;MFESRNGDNVEFLSNTYFYELDDLYERVKSENEKWYIFDGSNRVAAKAVITKMMKDLESNPSILKNHENDNLYFETFDKNIRKLNSITEEIHYFRNTLNSYSDAPTSLDEMITLTSEHKWKLFSAKFHRYNYEGVNAALNVKFISADGRFEAVYNTETEEIVTDPVNMGTYNYAPGSMNPKKYYKHYFFDLVPWKKWGNVEGVSYKDIMSLASKHGSVEQKNNTKKIEKWIEEKIELK
;
A
#
# COMPACT_ATOMS: atom_id res chain seq x y z
N MET A 1 16.46 22.13 36.65
CA MET A 1 17.67 21.88 35.83
C MET A 1 17.26 20.84 34.80
N PHE A 2 16.74 21.29 33.67
CA PHE A 2 16.38 20.41 32.56
C PHE A 2 17.62 20.31 31.69
N GLU A 3 18.32 19.18 31.78
CA GLU A 3 19.40 18.87 30.86
C GLU A 3 18.78 18.68 29.48
N SER A 4 19.16 19.57 28.55
CA SER A 4 18.95 19.35 27.12
C SER A 4 19.70 18.09 26.73
N ARG A 5 18.98 17.00 26.44
CA ARG A 5 19.58 15.88 25.71
C ARG A 5 19.94 16.39 24.32
N ASN A 6 21.24 16.58 24.10
CA ASN A 6 21.84 16.73 22.80
C ASN A 6 21.35 15.60 21.89
N GLY A 7 21.13 15.92 20.61
CA GLY A 7 20.60 15.01 19.60
C GLY A 7 21.56 13.86 19.33
N ASP A 8 21.37 12.76 20.06
CA ASP A 8 21.81 11.45 19.62
C ASP A 8 20.97 11.09 18.39
N ASN A 9 21.66 10.78 17.29
CA ASN A 9 21.02 10.38 16.06
C ASN A 9 20.34 9.02 16.29
N VAL A 10 19.04 9.03 16.62
CA VAL A 10 18.34 7.80 16.94
C VAL A 10 18.32 6.88 15.73
N GLU A 11 18.80 5.67 15.96
CA GLU A 11 18.90 4.64 14.93
C GLU A 11 17.50 4.32 14.39
N PHE A 12 17.33 4.50 13.09
CA PHE A 12 16.10 4.23 12.37
C PHE A 12 15.64 2.78 12.61
N LEU A 13 14.34 2.58 12.89
CA LEU A 13 13.72 1.29 13.22
C LEU A 13 14.14 0.62 14.53
N SER A 14 14.98 1.25 15.35
CA SER A 14 15.19 0.81 16.74
C SER A 14 13.92 0.97 17.59
N ASN A 15 13.83 0.28 18.73
CA ASN A 15 12.72 0.50 19.67
C ASN A 15 12.66 1.97 20.14
N THR A 16 13.82 2.61 20.33
CA THR A 16 13.93 4.02 20.69
C THR A 16 13.32 4.91 19.62
N TYR A 17 13.52 4.60 18.34
CA TYR A 17 12.90 5.33 17.23
C TYR A 17 11.37 5.36 17.36
N PHE A 18 10.73 4.23 17.65
CA PHE A 18 9.28 4.19 17.81
C PHE A 18 8.79 4.93 19.05
N TYR A 19 9.54 4.88 20.17
CA TYR A 19 9.23 5.71 21.34
C TYR A 19 9.32 7.21 21.01
N GLU A 20 10.31 7.64 20.23
CA GLU A 20 10.41 9.03 19.80
C GLU A 20 9.29 9.46 18.86
N LEU A 21 8.75 8.55 18.04
CA LEU A 21 7.56 8.84 17.23
C LEU A 21 6.32 9.06 18.11
N ASP A 22 6.15 8.25 19.16
CA ASP A 22 5.06 8.43 20.13
C ASP A 22 5.24 9.73 20.94
N ASP A 23 6.46 10.05 21.38
CA ASP A 23 6.77 11.32 22.06
C ASP A 23 6.55 12.53 21.14
N LEU A 24 6.92 12.43 19.86
CA LEU A 24 6.63 13.44 18.85
C LEU A 24 5.12 13.62 18.70
N TYR A 25 4.36 12.53 18.64
CA TYR A 25 2.91 12.57 18.54
C TYR A 25 2.29 13.32 19.73
N GLU A 26 2.60 12.92 20.96
CA GLU A 26 1.99 13.53 22.15
C GLU A 26 2.43 14.99 22.35
N ARG A 27 3.69 15.33 22.06
CA ARG A 27 4.17 16.71 22.11
C ARG A 27 3.42 17.60 21.12
N VAL A 28 3.40 17.23 19.84
CA VAL A 28 2.72 18.02 18.80
C VAL A 28 1.22 18.11 19.06
N LYS A 29 0.62 17.02 19.54
CA LYS A 29 -0.79 17.01 19.92
C LYS A 29 -1.04 18.04 21.02
N SER A 30 -0.33 17.97 22.14
CA SER A 30 -0.50 18.89 23.28
C SER A 30 -0.29 20.36 22.88
N GLU A 31 0.71 20.66 22.07
CA GLU A 31 0.97 22.03 21.56
C GLU A 31 -0.18 22.58 20.69
N ASN A 32 -0.99 21.70 20.11
CA ASN A 32 -2.07 22.05 19.19
C ASN A 32 -3.46 21.76 19.76
N GLU A 33 -3.55 21.33 21.01
CA GLU A 33 -4.82 21.04 21.68
C GLU A 33 -5.65 22.32 21.85
N LYS A 34 -6.92 22.23 21.48
CA LYS A 34 -7.90 23.30 21.63
C LYS A 34 -9.06 22.81 22.47
N TRP A 35 -9.61 23.70 23.32
CA TRP A 35 -10.63 23.37 24.30
C TRP A 35 -12.04 23.07 23.74
N TYR A 36 -12.25 23.08 22.41
CA TYR A 36 -13.58 22.94 21.80
C TYR A 36 -13.70 21.75 20.84
N ILE A 37 -14.96 21.41 20.51
CA ILE A 37 -15.45 20.16 19.89
C ILE A 37 -14.79 19.78 18.54
N PHE A 38 -14.05 20.70 17.91
CA PHE A 38 -13.31 20.44 16.67
C PHE A 38 -11.79 20.50 16.87
N ASP A 39 -11.30 19.79 17.89
CA ASP A 39 -9.88 19.66 18.14
C ASP A 39 -9.18 18.89 17.00
N GLY A 40 -8.27 19.57 16.32
CA GLY A 40 -7.50 19.05 15.21
C GLY A 40 -6.13 18.48 15.61
N SER A 41 -5.76 18.58 16.89
CA SER A 41 -4.46 18.21 17.45
C SER A 41 -3.97 16.83 16.99
N ASN A 42 -4.83 15.81 17.10
CA ASN A 42 -4.53 14.43 16.68
C ASN A 42 -4.11 14.33 15.20
N ARG A 43 -4.72 15.14 14.33
CA ARG A 43 -4.41 15.15 12.88
C ARG A 43 -3.07 15.82 12.61
N VAL A 44 -2.80 16.93 13.32
CA VAL A 44 -1.53 17.66 13.21
C VAL A 44 -0.38 16.76 13.69
N ALA A 45 -0.55 16.11 14.84
CA ALA A 45 0.40 15.15 15.39
C ALA A 45 0.63 13.95 14.47
N ALA A 46 -0.44 13.32 13.97
CA ALA A 46 -0.32 12.20 13.04
C ALA A 46 0.43 12.59 11.76
N LYS A 47 0.15 13.78 11.20
CA LYS A 47 0.87 14.28 10.03
C LYS A 47 2.35 14.49 10.31
N ALA A 48 2.71 15.03 11.48
CA ALA A 48 4.11 15.20 11.86
C ALA A 48 4.86 13.86 11.94
N VAL A 49 4.23 12.84 12.52
CA VAL A 49 4.78 11.47 12.56
C VAL A 49 4.95 10.90 11.16
N ILE A 50 3.93 10.97 10.32
CA ILE A 50 3.98 10.48 8.92
C ILE A 50 5.11 11.15 8.15
N THR A 51 5.21 12.48 8.19
CA THR A 51 6.25 13.24 7.50
C THR A 51 7.65 12.84 7.99
N LYS A 52 7.83 12.63 9.30
CA LYS A 52 9.10 12.12 9.84
C LYS A 52 9.41 10.73 9.31
N MET A 53 8.46 9.78 9.38
CA MET A 53 8.65 8.42 8.89
C MET A 53 8.98 8.36 7.39
N MET A 54 8.29 9.16 6.56
CA MET A 54 8.57 9.26 5.13
C MET A 54 10.02 9.68 4.88
N LYS A 55 10.44 10.79 5.50
CA LYS A 55 11.80 11.33 5.35
C LYS A 55 12.87 10.38 5.85
N ASP A 56 12.62 9.71 6.98
CA ASP A 56 13.57 8.79 7.58
C ASP A 56 13.74 7.53 6.72
N LEU A 57 12.66 7.01 6.12
CA LEU A 57 12.74 5.90 5.16
C LEU A 57 13.46 6.31 3.86
N GLU A 58 13.16 7.49 3.30
CA GLU A 58 13.83 7.99 2.10
C GLU A 58 15.34 8.19 2.32
N SER A 59 15.73 8.54 3.54
CA SER A 59 17.14 8.68 3.92
C SER A 59 17.82 7.33 4.17
N ASN A 60 17.05 6.26 4.39
CA ASN A 60 17.52 4.93 4.80
C ASN A 60 16.80 3.76 4.07
N PRO A 61 16.67 3.79 2.74
CA PRO A 61 15.77 2.88 2.02
C PRO A 61 16.17 1.41 2.14
N SER A 62 17.47 1.10 2.24
CA SER A 62 17.93 -0.29 2.36
C SER A 62 17.68 -0.91 3.73
N ILE A 63 17.42 -0.11 4.76
CA ILE A 63 17.35 -0.60 6.15
C ILE A 63 16.03 -1.30 6.44
N LEU A 64 14.92 -0.88 5.83
CA LEU A 64 13.60 -1.42 6.16
C LEU A 64 13.45 -2.90 5.80
N LYS A 65 14.05 -3.34 4.71
CA LYS A 65 13.92 -4.72 4.23
C LYS A 65 14.60 -5.69 5.19
N ASN A 66 13.86 -6.72 5.64
CA ASN A 66 14.32 -7.74 6.59
C ASN A 66 14.69 -7.22 7.99
N HIS A 67 14.32 -5.98 8.33
CA HIS A 67 14.51 -5.49 9.69
C HIS A 67 13.48 -6.15 10.63
N GLU A 68 13.87 -6.48 11.86
CA GLU A 68 12.96 -7.12 12.83
C GLU A 68 11.69 -6.30 13.15
N ASN A 69 11.78 -4.98 12.97
CA ASN A 69 10.70 -4.01 13.20
C ASN A 69 10.05 -3.48 11.91
N ASP A 70 10.23 -4.16 10.77
CA ASP A 70 9.61 -3.76 9.50
C ASP A 70 8.08 -3.67 9.58
N ASN A 71 7.44 -4.66 10.19
CA ASN A 71 6.00 -4.72 10.40
C ASN A 71 5.54 -3.60 11.33
N LEU A 72 6.31 -3.29 12.38
CA LEU A 72 6.01 -2.19 13.29
C LEU A 72 6.06 -0.82 12.57
N TYR A 73 6.96 -0.66 11.60
CA TYR A 73 6.97 0.52 10.74
C TYR A 73 5.65 0.65 9.95
N PHE A 74 5.24 -0.37 9.21
CA PHE A 74 3.99 -0.33 8.44
C PHE A 74 2.76 -0.11 9.34
N GLU A 75 2.69 -0.79 10.49
CA GLU A 75 1.61 -0.62 11.46
C GLU A 75 1.53 0.81 12.01
N THR A 76 2.68 1.38 12.37
CA THR A 76 2.78 2.75 12.90
C THR A 76 2.38 3.77 11.83
N PHE A 77 2.85 3.57 10.59
CA PHE A 77 2.52 4.42 9.47
C PHE A 77 1.02 4.41 9.19
N ASP A 78 0.43 3.23 8.99
CA ASP A 78 -1.00 3.06 8.70
C ASP A 78 -1.88 3.58 9.86
N LYS A 79 -1.47 3.36 11.11
CA LYS A 79 -2.16 3.87 12.31
C LYS A 79 -2.27 5.38 12.26
N ASN A 80 -1.21 6.08 11.86
CA ASN A 80 -1.22 7.54 11.76
C ASN A 80 -2.00 8.03 10.54
N ILE A 81 -1.91 7.36 9.38
CA ILE A 81 -2.73 7.69 8.20
C ILE A 81 -4.22 7.68 8.55
N ARG A 82 -4.66 6.65 9.30
CA ARG A 82 -6.07 6.49 9.70
C ARG A 82 -6.57 7.52 10.72
N LYS A 83 -5.71 8.40 11.22
CA LYS A 83 -6.10 9.57 12.03
C LYS A 83 -6.38 10.81 11.19
N LEU A 84 -5.99 10.81 9.91
CA LEU A 84 -6.19 11.95 9.01
C LEU A 84 -7.62 11.99 8.45
N ASN A 85 -8.06 13.19 8.06
CA ASN A 85 -9.30 13.40 7.32
C ASN A 85 -9.12 13.33 5.80
N SER A 86 -7.91 13.24 5.31
CA SER A 86 -7.57 13.01 3.91
C SER A 86 -6.06 12.90 3.85
N ILE A 87 -5.54 12.26 2.81
CA ILE A 87 -4.11 12.26 2.55
C ILE A 87 -3.76 13.34 1.53
N THR A 88 -2.51 13.82 1.60
CA THR A 88 -1.93 14.69 0.59
C THR A 88 -1.52 13.87 -0.64
N GLU A 89 -1.21 14.55 -1.74
CA GLU A 89 -0.69 13.91 -2.95
C GLU A 89 0.65 13.22 -2.70
N GLU A 90 1.53 13.88 -1.94
CA GLU A 90 2.80 13.34 -1.49
C GLU A 90 2.63 12.01 -0.75
N ILE A 91 1.75 11.97 0.25
CA ILE A 91 1.42 10.73 0.97
C ILE A 91 0.79 9.71 0.00
N HIS A 92 -0.08 10.13 -0.91
CA HIS A 92 -0.67 9.23 -1.88
C HIS A 92 0.38 8.52 -2.73
N TYR A 93 1.31 9.24 -3.36
CA TYR A 93 2.35 8.60 -4.19
C TYR A 93 3.41 7.86 -3.38
N PHE A 94 3.64 8.22 -2.11
CA PHE A 94 4.53 7.48 -1.22
C PHE A 94 4.11 6.02 -1.03
N ARG A 95 2.84 5.67 -1.32
CA ARG A 95 2.37 4.28 -1.33
C ARG A 95 3.14 3.40 -2.32
N ASN A 96 3.67 3.98 -3.40
CA ASN A 96 4.46 3.23 -4.38
C ASN A 96 5.84 2.89 -3.80
N THR A 97 6.44 3.81 -3.05
CA THR A 97 7.65 3.55 -2.25
C THR A 97 7.40 2.45 -1.21
N LEU A 98 6.28 2.50 -0.49
CA LEU A 98 5.94 1.41 0.44
C LEU A 98 5.76 0.08 -0.28
N ASN A 99 5.11 0.06 -1.46
CA ASN A 99 4.86 -1.17 -2.21
C ASN A 99 6.14 -1.84 -2.74
N SER A 100 7.25 -1.11 -2.89
CA SER A 100 8.54 -1.71 -3.29
C SER A 100 9.14 -2.63 -2.23
N TYR A 101 8.63 -2.58 -0.98
CA TYR A 101 9.00 -3.49 0.11
C TYR A 101 8.07 -4.69 0.24
N SER A 102 7.22 -4.95 -0.76
CA SER A 102 6.23 -6.04 -0.71
C SER A 102 6.82 -7.44 -0.72
N ASP A 103 8.06 -7.60 -1.16
CA ASP A 103 8.65 -8.91 -1.51
C ASP A 103 7.80 -9.72 -2.51
N ALA A 104 6.99 -9.04 -3.33
CA ALA A 104 6.32 -9.67 -4.46
C ALA A 104 7.39 -10.18 -5.44
N PRO A 105 7.39 -11.48 -5.81
CA PRO A 105 8.36 -12.02 -6.75
C PRO A 105 8.20 -11.43 -8.14
N THR A 106 9.23 -11.48 -8.98
CA THR A 106 9.10 -10.97 -10.36
C THR A 106 8.29 -11.90 -11.25
N SER A 107 8.30 -13.20 -10.98
CA SER A 107 7.61 -14.21 -11.77
C SER A 107 6.24 -14.57 -11.20
N LEU A 108 5.31 -14.87 -12.11
CA LEU A 108 3.98 -15.34 -11.74
C LEU A 108 4.04 -16.69 -11.01
N ASP A 109 4.87 -17.65 -11.44
CA ASP A 109 4.95 -18.98 -10.82
C ASP A 109 5.35 -18.93 -9.33
N GLU A 110 6.30 -18.06 -8.98
CA GLU A 110 6.67 -17.82 -7.58
C GLU A 110 5.50 -17.19 -6.81
N MET A 111 4.77 -16.24 -7.40
CA MET A 111 3.57 -15.66 -6.78
C MET A 111 2.47 -16.72 -6.56
N ILE A 112 2.26 -17.64 -7.51
CA ILE A 112 1.35 -18.78 -7.34
C ILE A 112 1.80 -19.65 -6.18
N THR A 113 3.10 -19.91 -6.05
CA THR A 113 3.67 -20.67 -4.93
C THR A 113 3.43 -19.97 -3.58
N LEU A 114 3.66 -18.66 -3.49
CA LEU A 114 3.38 -17.90 -2.28
C LEU A 114 1.87 -17.83 -1.96
N THR A 115 1.03 -17.85 -2.99
CA THR A 115 -0.43 -17.88 -2.85
C THR A 115 -0.91 -19.24 -2.33
N SER A 116 -0.34 -20.35 -2.79
CA SER A 116 -0.62 -21.68 -2.24
C SER A 116 -0.15 -21.83 -0.79
N GLU A 117 0.80 -21.01 -0.34
CA GLU A 117 1.26 -20.91 1.05
C GLU A 117 0.46 -19.91 1.90
N HIS A 118 -0.61 -19.34 1.37
CA HIS A 118 -1.43 -18.33 2.02
C HIS A 118 -0.69 -17.03 2.40
N LYS A 119 0.52 -16.79 1.87
CA LYS A 119 1.27 -15.54 2.04
C LYS A 119 0.69 -14.43 1.17
N TRP A 120 0.10 -14.81 0.04
CA TRP A 120 -0.60 -13.93 -0.90
C TRP A 120 -1.96 -14.54 -1.26
N LYS A 121 -2.83 -13.72 -1.84
CA LYS A 121 -4.19 -14.11 -2.23
C LYS A 121 -4.50 -13.56 -3.61
N LEU A 122 -4.97 -14.41 -4.51
CA LEU A 122 -5.56 -13.96 -5.78
C LEU A 122 -6.79 -13.10 -5.47
N PHE A 123 -6.88 -11.94 -6.10
CA PHE A 123 -7.95 -10.97 -5.87
C PHE A 123 -8.62 -10.53 -7.18
N SER A 124 -9.94 -10.66 -7.22
CA SER A 124 -10.73 -10.16 -8.35
C SER A 124 -10.93 -8.65 -8.23
N ALA A 125 -10.02 -7.88 -8.83
CA ALA A 125 -10.16 -6.44 -8.91
C ALA A 125 -10.94 -5.99 -10.15
N LYS A 126 -11.78 -4.95 -9.96
CA LYS A 126 -12.34 -4.14 -11.06
C LYS A 126 -11.26 -3.33 -11.78
N PHE A 127 -10.32 -2.79 -11.01
CA PHE A 127 -9.21 -1.96 -11.48
C PHE A 127 -7.99 -2.83 -11.87
N HIS A 128 -6.96 -2.22 -12.47
CA HIS A 128 -5.77 -2.91 -13.03
C HIS A 128 -6.01 -3.73 -14.31
N ARG A 129 -7.10 -3.43 -15.02
CA ARG A 129 -7.55 -4.16 -16.22
C ARG A 129 -7.83 -3.23 -17.39
N TYR A 130 -6.97 -2.24 -17.61
CA TYR A 130 -7.09 -1.25 -18.67
C TYR A 130 -6.04 -1.51 -19.75
N ASN A 131 -6.47 -1.61 -21.01
CA ASN A 131 -5.53 -1.77 -22.12
C ASN A 131 -4.59 -0.57 -22.19
N TYR A 132 -3.29 -0.83 -22.17
CA TYR A 132 -2.24 0.19 -22.16
C TYR A 132 -1.09 -0.26 -23.07
N GLU A 133 -0.64 0.61 -23.98
CA GLU A 133 0.50 0.35 -24.89
C GLU A 133 0.48 -1.02 -25.60
N GLY A 134 -0.69 -1.49 -26.01
CA GLY A 134 -0.85 -2.78 -26.71
C GLY A 134 -0.94 -4.00 -25.78
N VAL A 135 -0.79 -3.84 -24.47
CA VAL A 135 -1.00 -4.89 -23.47
C VAL A 135 -2.48 -5.25 -23.38
N ASN A 136 -2.78 -6.55 -23.47
CA ASN A 136 -4.11 -7.07 -23.23
C ASN A 136 -4.39 -7.20 -21.73
N ALA A 137 -5.04 -6.21 -21.15
CA ALA A 137 -5.28 -6.16 -19.71
C ALA A 137 -6.36 -7.16 -19.21
N ALA A 138 -6.98 -7.93 -20.11
CA ALA A 138 -7.76 -9.10 -19.73
C ALA A 138 -6.89 -10.18 -19.06
N LEU A 139 -5.61 -10.21 -19.40
CA LEU A 139 -4.63 -11.17 -18.94
C LEU A 139 -3.94 -10.74 -17.63
N ASN A 140 -4.22 -9.54 -17.13
CA ASN A 140 -3.72 -9.12 -15.83
C ASN A 140 -4.43 -9.88 -14.71
N VAL A 141 -3.71 -10.27 -13.66
CA VAL A 141 -4.24 -10.83 -12.42
C VAL A 141 -3.62 -10.11 -11.23
N LYS A 142 -4.46 -9.77 -10.24
CA LYS A 142 -4.03 -9.05 -9.04
C LYS A 142 -3.90 -10.01 -7.88
N PHE A 143 -2.83 -9.87 -7.12
CA PHE A 143 -2.61 -10.52 -5.85
C PHE A 143 -2.49 -9.47 -4.75
N ILE A 144 -2.89 -9.84 -3.54
CA ILE A 144 -2.77 -9.02 -2.35
C ILE A 144 -2.08 -9.85 -1.26
N SER A 145 -1.16 -9.26 -0.52
CA SER A 145 -0.50 -9.92 0.61
C SER A 145 -1.51 -10.38 1.67
N ALA A 146 -1.13 -11.35 2.50
CA ALA A 146 -2.02 -11.95 3.49
C ALA A 146 -2.67 -10.92 4.44
N ASP A 147 -1.92 -9.89 4.80
CA ASP A 147 -2.31 -8.75 5.64
C ASP A 147 -3.09 -7.66 4.89
N GLY A 148 -3.13 -7.73 3.55
CA GLY A 148 -3.88 -6.84 2.68
C GLY A 148 -3.16 -5.54 2.29
N ARG A 149 -1.92 -5.33 2.72
CA ARG A 149 -1.17 -4.08 2.50
C ARG A 149 -0.61 -3.98 1.10
N PHE A 150 0.05 -5.03 0.63
CA PHE A 150 0.78 -4.98 -0.63
C PHE A 150 -0.06 -5.54 -1.76
N GLU A 151 0.08 -4.95 -2.94
CA GLU A 151 -0.55 -5.44 -4.15
C GLU A 151 0.50 -5.69 -5.22
N ALA A 152 0.33 -6.78 -5.94
CA ALA A 152 1.12 -7.10 -7.12
C ALA A 152 0.17 -7.48 -8.25
N VAL A 153 0.49 -7.07 -9.47
CA VAL A 153 -0.29 -7.40 -10.65
C VAL A 153 0.66 -8.10 -11.61
N TYR A 154 0.23 -9.23 -12.17
CA TYR A 154 1.01 -9.98 -13.16
C TYR A 154 0.20 -10.09 -14.44
N ASN A 155 0.88 -10.11 -15.57
CA ASN A 155 0.27 -10.45 -16.84
C ASN A 155 0.51 -11.93 -17.11
N THR A 156 -0.54 -12.70 -17.39
CA THR A 156 -0.43 -14.16 -17.57
C THR A 156 0.10 -14.59 -18.93
N GLU A 157 0.24 -13.67 -19.88
CA GLU A 157 0.88 -13.93 -21.18
C GLU A 157 2.40 -13.79 -21.08
N THR A 158 2.87 -12.75 -20.40
CA THR A 158 4.31 -12.55 -20.16
C THR A 158 4.82 -13.31 -18.93
N GLU A 159 3.92 -13.69 -18.02
CA GLU A 159 4.22 -14.27 -16.70
C GLU A 159 5.07 -13.38 -15.79
N GLU A 160 5.08 -12.07 -16.06
CA GLU A 160 5.86 -11.06 -15.36
C GLU A 160 4.97 -10.07 -14.60
N ILE A 161 5.58 -9.42 -13.61
CA ILE A 161 4.96 -8.32 -12.88
C ILE A 161 4.67 -7.13 -13.80
N VAL A 162 3.47 -6.57 -13.67
CA VAL A 162 3.01 -5.39 -14.39
C VAL A 162 3.48 -4.13 -13.68
N THR A 163 4.34 -3.39 -14.36
CA THR A 163 4.91 -2.12 -13.88
C THR A 163 4.35 -0.90 -14.59
N ASP A 164 3.41 -1.09 -15.53
CA ASP A 164 2.82 0.03 -16.24
C ASP A 164 2.04 0.94 -15.28
N PRO A 165 2.09 2.27 -15.48
CA PRO A 165 1.54 3.24 -14.53
C PRO A 165 0.02 3.13 -14.35
N VAL A 166 -0.69 2.49 -15.27
CA VAL A 166 -2.15 2.37 -15.25
C VAL A 166 -2.59 1.16 -14.41
N ASN A 167 -1.86 0.05 -14.51
CA ASN A 167 -2.26 -1.23 -13.94
C ASN A 167 -1.34 -1.76 -12.84
N MET A 168 -0.21 -1.11 -12.52
CA MET A 168 0.68 -1.55 -11.44
C MET A 168 -0.02 -1.77 -10.10
N GLY A 169 0.51 -2.69 -9.29
CA GLY A 169 0.11 -2.86 -7.89
C GLY A 169 0.58 -1.69 -7.02
N THR A 170 -0.15 -1.43 -5.93
CA THR A 170 0.10 -0.31 -5.02
C THR A 170 -0.08 -0.72 -3.55
N TYR A 171 0.45 0.06 -2.61
CA TYR A 171 0.28 -0.20 -1.18
C TYR A 171 -1.07 0.33 -0.65
N ASN A 172 -1.81 -0.46 0.12
CA ASN A 172 -3.05 -0.06 0.78
C ASN A 172 -2.81 0.42 2.22
N TYR A 173 -3.08 1.69 2.50
CA TYR A 173 -3.06 2.25 3.85
C TYR A 173 -4.16 1.67 4.75
N ALA A 174 -5.26 1.25 4.13
CA ALA A 174 -6.33 0.54 4.80
C ALA A 174 -6.72 -0.70 3.99
N PRO A 175 -6.27 -1.90 4.40
CA PRO A 175 -6.66 -3.15 3.76
C PRO A 175 -8.16 -3.27 3.53
N GLY A 176 -8.55 -3.64 2.30
CA GLY A 176 -9.93 -3.90 1.93
C GLY A 176 -10.56 -5.01 2.78
N SER A 177 -11.84 -4.88 3.12
CA SER A 177 -12.54 -5.88 3.93
C SER A 177 -14.06 -5.77 3.75
N MET A 178 -14.79 -6.89 3.90
CA MET A 178 -16.26 -6.90 3.91
C MET A 178 -16.86 -6.21 5.14
N ASN A 179 -16.09 -6.02 6.22
CA ASN A 179 -16.51 -5.21 7.35
C ASN A 179 -16.75 -3.74 6.90
N PRO A 180 -17.95 -3.16 7.11
CA PRO A 180 -18.29 -1.83 6.58
C PRO A 180 -17.36 -0.71 7.06
N LYS A 181 -16.88 -0.77 8.31
CA LYS A 181 -15.97 0.26 8.85
C LYS A 181 -14.59 0.17 8.20
N LYS A 182 -14.08 -1.04 7.99
CA LYS A 182 -12.80 -1.24 7.28
C LYS A 182 -12.92 -0.87 5.81
N TYR A 183 -14.02 -1.25 5.16
CA TYR A 183 -14.34 -0.84 3.80
C TYR A 183 -14.36 0.69 3.63
N TYR A 184 -15.00 1.39 4.56
CA TYR A 184 -15.05 2.86 4.52
C TYR A 184 -13.65 3.48 4.61
N LYS A 185 -12.76 2.93 5.46
CA LYS A 185 -11.36 3.39 5.54
C LYS A 185 -10.61 3.14 4.23
N HIS A 186 -10.72 1.94 3.65
CA HIS A 186 -10.11 1.63 2.35
C HIS A 186 -10.60 2.58 1.24
N TYR A 187 -11.91 2.80 1.18
CA TYR A 187 -12.50 3.75 0.24
C TYR A 187 -11.90 5.14 0.39
N PHE A 188 -11.75 5.60 1.63
CA PHE A 188 -11.34 6.96 1.93
C PHE A 188 -9.85 7.24 1.74
N PHE A 189 -8.99 6.28 2.11
CA PHE A 189 -7.54 6.45 2.09
C PHE A 189 -6.87 5.89 0.84
N ASP A 190 -7.50 4.95 0.14
CA ASP A 190 -6.90 4.31 -1.04
C ASP A 190 -7.68 4.68 -2.32
N LEU A 191 -9.01 4.55 -2.33
CA LEU A 191 -9.81 4.76 -3.55
C LEU A 191 -10.07 6.23 -3.90
N VAL A 192 -10.40 7.08 -2.92
CA VAL A 192 -10.65 8.51 -3.16
C VAL A 192 -9.38 9.23 -3.67
N PRO A 193 -8.19 9.04 -3.06
CA PRO A 193 -6.95 9.59 -3.57
C PRO A 193 -6.61 9.08 -4.97
N TRP A 194 -6.76 7.78 -5.23
CA TRP A 194 -6.57 7.21 -6.57
C TRP A 194 -7.51 7.84 -7.61
N LYS A 195 -8.80 8.03 -7.29
CA LYS A 195 -9.75 8.73 -8.18
C LYS A 195 -9.39 10.19 -8.43
N LYS A 196 -8.59 10.80 -7.55
CA LYS A 196 -8.15 12.18 -7.69
C LYS A 196 -6.87 12.29 -8.52
N TRP A 197 -5.92 11.38 -8.30
CA TRP A 197 -4.54 11.52 -8.78
C TRP A 197 -4.04 10.41 -9.69
N GLY A 198 -4.71 9.24 -9.75
CA GLY A 198 -4.19 8.06 -10.46
C GLY A 198 -3.19 7.27 -9.61
N ASN A 199 -2.38 6.40 -10.22
CA ASN A 199 -1.35 5.63 -9.49
C ASN A 199 -0.02 6.36 -9.37
N VAL A 200 0.35 7.13 -10.40
CA VAL A 200 1.62 7.86 -10.49
C VAL A 200 1.40 9.27 -11.01
N GLU A 201 2.34 10.16 -10.74
CA GLU A 201 2.33 11.51 -11.29
C GLU A 201 2.34 11.47 -12.83
N GLY A 202 1.56 12.34 -13.46
CA GLY A 202 1.42 12.43 -14.91
C GLY A 202 0.42 11.47 -15.55
N VAL A 203 -0.11 10.48 -14.82
CA VAL A 203 -1.17 9.58 -15.31
C VAL A 203 -2.41 9.73 -14.45
N SER A 204 -3.30 10.64 -14.85
CA SER A 204 -4.47 10.98 -14.04
C SER A 204 -5.55 9.89 -14.07
N TYR A 205 -6.45 9.91 -13.09
CA TYR A 205 -7.64 9.07 -13.10
C TYR A 205 -8.46 9.23 -14.39
N LYS A 206 -8.57 10.45 -14.93
CA LYS A 206 -9.30 10.70 -16.18
C LYS A 206 -8.66 9.98 -17.36
N ASP A 207 -7.33 9.98 -17.42
CA ASP A 207 -6.58 9.29 -18.48
C ASP A 207 -6.79 7.79 -18.38
N ILE A 208 -6.64 7.22 -17.18
CA ILE A 208 -6.91 5.80 -16.90
C ILE A 208 -8.33 5.41 -17.33
N MET A 209 -9.32 6.21 -16.95
CA MET A 209 -10.73 5.91 -17.24
C MET A 209 -11.12 6.10 -18.71
N SER A 210 -10.28 6.74 -19.52
CA SER A 210 -10.47 6.83 -20.96
C SER A 210 -10.04 5.56 -21.70
N LEU A 211 -9.27 4.69 -21.05
CA LEU A 211 -8.79 3.43 -21.61
C LEU A 211 -9.88 2.36 -21.60
N ALA A 212 -9.80 1.46 -22.59
CA ALA A 212 -10.71 0.32 -22.67
C ALA A 212 -10.44 -0.65 -21.50
N SER A 213 -11.44 -0.81 -20.63
CA SER A 213 -11.39 -1.80 -19.54
C SER A 213 -11.79 -3.18 -20.05
N LYS A 214 -11.04 -4.20 -19.63
CA LYS A 214 -11.30 -5.63 -19.89
C LYS A 214 -11.97 -6.33 -18.72
N HIS A 215 -12.29 -5.60 -17.65
CA HIS A 215 -12.99 -6.17 -16.49
C HIS A 215 -14.33 -6.80 -16.91
N GLY A 216 -14.57 -8.03 -16.46
CA GLY A 216 -15.82 -8.76 -16.72
C GLY A 216 -15.93 -9.39 -18.11
N SER A 217 -14.94 -9.18 -18.98
CA SER A 217 -14.86 -9.86 -20.29
C SER A 217 -14.74 -11.38 -20.12
N VAL A 218 -15.16 -12.12 -21.16
CA VAL A 218 -15.05 -13.59 -21.17
C VAL A 218 -13.59 -14.04 -21.04
N GLU A 219 -12.69 -13.37 -21.76
CA GLU A 219 -11.25 -13.62 -21.71
C GLU A 219 -10.70 -13.43 -20.28
N GLN A 220 -11.03 -12.33 -19.63
CA GLN A 220 -10.59 -12.09 -18.25
C GLN A 220 -11.10 -13.15 -17.27
N LYS A 221 -12.37 -13.55 -17.39
CA LYS A 221 -12.97 -14.58 -16.54
C LYS A 221 -12.29 -15.94 -16.74
N ASN A 222 -12.03 -16.31 -17.99
CA ASN A 222 -11.33 -17.54 -18.33
C ASN A 222 -9.89 -17.51 -17.79
N ASN A 223 -9.20 -16.38 -17.93
CA ASN A 223 -7.86 -16.21 -17.40
C ASN A 223 -7.81 -16.35 -15.87
N THR A 224 -8.74 -15.72 -15.16
CA THR A 224 -8.82 -15.86 -13.70
C THR A 224 -9.04 -17.31 -13.27
N LYS A 225 -9.94 -18.05 -13.94
CA LYS A 225 -10.16 -19.48 -13.68
C LYS A 225 -8.93 -20.34 -13.92
N LYS A 226 -8.12 -20.02 -14.94
CA LYS A 226 -6.85 -20.71 -15.21
C LYS A 226 -5.89 -20.53 -14.03
N ILE A 227 -5.79 -19.31 -13.49
CA ILE A 227 -4.93 -19.01 -12.35
C ILE A 227 -5.45 -19.66 -11.05
N GLU A 228 -6.76 -19.64 -10.80
CA GLU A 228 -7.38 -20.35 -9.68
C GLU A 228 -7.01 -21.84 -9.70
N LYS A 229 -7.18 -22.50 -10.85
CA LYS A 229 -6.82 -23.91 -11.03
C LYS A 229 -5.33 -24.16 -10.81
N TRP A 230 -4.45 -23.28 -11.30
CA TRP A 230 -3.01 -23.43 -11.10
C TRP A 230 -2.62 -23.34 -9.62
N ILE A 231 -3.26 -22.44 -8.86
CA ILE A 231 -3.08 -22.37 -7.40
C ILE A 231 -3.53 -23.67 -6.73
N GLU A 232 -4.71 -24.18 -7.09
CA GLU A 232 -5.25 -25.44 -6.56
C GLU A 232 -4.30 -26.62 -6.83
N GLU A 233 -3.80 -26.75 -8.06
CA GLU A 233 -2.82 -27.78 -8.44
C GLU A 233 -1.53 -27.67 -7.61
N LYS A 234 -1.05 -26.45 -7.29
CA LYS A 234 0.12 -26.26 -6.40
C LYS A 234 -0.16 -26.59 -4.94
N ILE A 235 -1.41 -26.49 -4.48
CA ILE A 235 -1.81 -26.90 -3.12
C ILE A 235 -1.80 -28.42 -3.02
N GLU A 236 -2.31 -29.13 -4.04
CA GLU A 236 -2.40 -30.60 -4.05
C GLU A 236 -1.05 -31.33 -4.15
N LEU A 237 0.00 -30.65 -4.64
CA LEU A 237 1.35 -31.19 -4.76
C LEU A 237 2.17 -31.13 -3.45
N LYS A 238 1.63 -30.53 -2.38
CA LYS A 238 2.27 -30.39 -1.07
C LYS A 238 1.73 -31.40 -0.06
#